data_AF-A0A2K3MF08-F1
#
_entry.id   AF-A0A2K3MF08-F1
#
_cell.length_a   1.000
_cell.length_b   1.000
_cell.length_c   1.000
_cell.angle_alpha   90.00
_cell.angle_beta   90.00
_cell.angle_gamma   90.00
#
_symmetry.space_group_name_H-M   'P 1'
#
loop_
_entity.id
_entity.type
_entity.pdbx_description
1 polymer ?
#
loop_
_entity_poly.entity_id
_entity_poly.type
_entity_poly.pdbx_seq_one_letter_code
_entity_poly.pdbx_strand_id
1 'polypeptide(L)' 'MVQRLTYRRRHSYATKSNQHRVVKTPGGKLVYQTTKKRASGPKCPVTGKRIQG' A
#
# COMPACT_ATOMS: atom_id res chain seq x y z
N MET A 1 -13.27 22.61 4.31
CA MET A 1 -13.58 21.25 3.79
C MET A 1 -12.28 20.64 3.26
N VAL A 2 -11.98 19.36 3.54
CA VAL A 2 -10.72 18.69 3.12
C VAL A 2 -10.84 18.10 1.71
N GLN A 3 -9.73 17.97 0.98
CA GLN A 3 -9.72 17.31 -0.33
C GLN A 3 -10.08 15.82 -0.17
N ARG A 4 -11.23 15.42 -0.74
CA ARG A 4 -11.68 14.02 -0.81
C ARG A 4 -10.99 13.29 -1.96
N LEU A 5 -10.86 11.97 -1.81
CA LEU A 5 -10.16 11.12 -2.77
C LEU A 5 -11.05 9.99 -3.26
N THR A 6 -10.91 9.64 -4.53
CA THR A 6 -11.57 8.50 -5.17
C THR A 6 -10.52 7.49 -5.63
N TYR A 7 -10.89 6.21 -5.64
CA TYR A 7 -10.00 5.18 -6.18
C TYR A 7 -9.70 5.45 -7.65
N ARG A 8 -8.41 5.34 -8.01
CA ARG A 8 -7.95 5.53 -9.40
C ARG A 8 -8.18 4.31 -10.29
N ARG A 9 -8.31 3.13 -9.69
CA ARG A 9 -8.63 1.88 -10.39
C ARG A 9 -10.15 1.72 -10.46
N ARG A 10 -10.62 0.99 -11.48
CA ARG A 10 -12.03 0.59 -11.61
C ARG A 10 -12.55 -0.24 -10.43
N HIS A 11 -11.67 -0.94 -9.71
CA HIS A 11 -12.05 -1.72 -8.55
C HIS A 11 -12.39 -0.82 -7.36
N SER A 12 -13.69 -0.77 -7.02
CA SER A 12 -14.26 0.14 -6.03
C SER A 12 -14.21 -0.35 -4.58
N TYR A 13 -13.74 -1.58 -4.33
CA TYR A 13 -13.78 -2.17 -2.99
C TYR A 13 -12.48 -1.98 -2.21
N ALA A 14 -12.61 -1.87 -0.88
CA ALA A 14 -11.50 -1.75 0.06
C ALA A 14 -10.92 -3.13 0.41
N THR A 15 -10.16 -3.71 -0.51
CA THR A 15 -9.54 -5.04 -0.35
C THR A 15 -8.06 -4.94 0.02
N LYS A 16 -7.48 -6.02 0.58
CA LYS A 16 -6.05 -6.08 0.94
C LYS A 16 -5.11 -5.83 -0.25
N SER A 17 -5.51 -6.19 -1.46
CA SER A 17 -4.76 -5.94 -2.71
C SER A 17 -4.96 -4.54 -3.27
N ASN A 18 -5.98 -3.80 -2.80
CA ASN A 18 -6.33 -2.44 -3.22
C ASN A 18 -6.05 -1.43 -2.11
N GLN A 19 -4.97 -1.62 -1.36
CA GLN A 19 -4.48 -0.62 -0.41
C GLN A 19 -3.78 0.51 -1.16
N HIS A 20 -3.95 1.73 -0.65
CA HIS A 20 -3.37 2.94 -1.24
C HIS A 20 -2.71 3.80 -0.18
N ARG A 21 -1.70 4.57 -0.58
CA ARG A 21 -1.15 5.67 0.21
C ARG A 21 -1.56 7.00 -0.41
N VAL A 22 -1.90 7.97 0.45
CA VAL A 22 -2.16 9.34 0.02
C VAL A 22 -0.82 10.04 -0.17
N VAL A 23 -0.61 10.60 -1.37
CA VAL A 23 0.61 11.34 -1.72
C VAL A 23 0.23 12.72 -2.22
N LYS A 24 0.99 13.74 -1.80
CA LYS A 24 0.88 15.09 -2.35
C LYS A 24 1.70 15.15 -3.64
N THR A 25 1.04 15.46 -4.74
CA THR A 25 1.69 15.65 -6.04
C THR A 25 2.43 16.99 -6.10
N PRO A 26 3.41 17.17 -6.99
CA PRO A 26 4.08 18.47 -7.18
C PRO A 26 3.11 19.62 -7.47
N GLY A 27 2.00 19.34 -8.16
CA GLY A 27 0.91 20.30 -8.40
C GLY A 27 0.00 20.57 -7.19
N GLY A 28 0.40 20.14 -5.98
CA GLY A 28 -0.30 20.42 -4.73
C GLY A 28 -1.54 19.58 -4.44
N LYS A 29 -1.93 18.65 -5.33
CA LYS A 29 -3.14 17.82 -5.18
C LYS A 29 -2.82 16.54 -4.39
N LEU A 30 -3.69 16.16 -3.45
CA LEU A 30 -3.68 14.84 -2.82
C LEU A 30 -4.22 13.79 -3.79
N VAL A 31 -3.53 12.65 -3.90
CA VAL A 31 -3.89 11.56 -4.81
C VAL A 31 -3.58 10.21 -4.16
N TYR A 32 -4.40 9.18 -4.43
CA TYR A 32 -4.09 7.80 -4.07
C TYR A 32 -3.03 7.20 -5.00
N GLN A 33 -1.98 6.62 -4.42
CA GLN A 33 -1.06 5.72 -5.10
C GLN A 33 -1.27 4.30 -4.58
N THR A 34 -1.43 3.35 -5.50
CA THR A 34 -1.60 1.94 -5.13
C THR A 34 -0.31 1.38 -4.55
N THR A 35 -0.43 0.76 -3.38
CA THR A 35 0.65 0.01 -2.76
C THR A 35 0.48 -1.48 -2.98
N LYS A 36 1.58 -2.17 -3.28
CA LYS A 36 1.61 -3.63 -3.25
C LYS A 36 1.50 -4.12 -1.80
N LYS A 37 0.99 -5.34 -1.62
CA LYS A 37 0.94 -6.00 -0.30
C LYS A 37 2.34 -6.13 0.27
N ARG A 38 2.49 -5.89 1.57
CA ARG A 38 3.75 -6.10 2.28
C ARG A 38 4.09 -7.59 2.28
N ALA A 39 5.26 -7.93 1.75
CA ALA A 39 5.76 -9.30 1.80
C ALA A 39 6.27 -9.63 3.21
N SER A 40 6.11 -10.89 3.61
CA SER A 40 6.83 -11.44 4.76
C SER A 40 8.28 -11.69 4.35
N GLY A 41 9.23 -11.31 5.22
CA GLY A 41 10.65 -11.60 4.98
C GLY A 41 10.95 -13.10 5.12
N PRO A 42 12.10 -13.56 4.61
CA PRO A 42 12.50 -14.96 4.70
C PRO A 42 12.70 -15.40 6.16
N LYS A 43 12.34 -16.64 6.44
CA LYS A 43 12.47 -17.27 7.76
C LYS A 43 13.30 -18.53 7.64
N CYS A 44 14.06 -18.84 8.69
CA CYS A 44 14.77 -20.12 8.80
C CYS A 44 13.74 -21.26 8.86
N PRO A 45 13.88 -22.34 8.05
CA PRO A 45 12.90 -23.43 8.00
C PRO A 45 12.82 -24.25 9.30
N VAL A 46 13.92 -24.28 10.08
CA VAL A 46 13.99 -25.06 11.33
C VAL A 46 13.58 -24.22 12.53
N THR A 47 14.12 -23.00 12.65
CA THR A 47 13.92 -22.17 13.86
C THR A 47 12.75 -21.19 13.74
N GLY A 48 12.21 -20.97 12.54
CA GLY A 48 11.14 -19.99 12.30
C GLY A 48 11.55 -18.52 12.49
N LYS A 49 12.79 -18.26 12.91
CA LYS A 49 13.33 -16.91 13.11
C LYS A 49 13.52 -16.21 11.76
N ARG A 50 13.34 -14.90 11.74
CA ARG A 50 13.59 -14.07 10.55
C ARG A 50 15.09 -14.09 10.24
N ILE A 51 15.43 -14.35 8.99
CA ILE A 51 16.83 -14.30 8.54
C ILE A 51 17.28 -12.84 8.54
N GLN A 52 18.39 -12.56 9.23
CA GLN A 52 19.06 -11.26 9.17
C GLN A 52 19.81 -11.18 7.83
N GLY A 53 19.62 -10.07 7.12
CA GLY A 53 20.38 -9.73 5.92
C GLY A 53 21.45 -8.72 6.24
#